data_AF-A0A920N0J1-F1
#
_entry.id   AF-A0A920N0J1-F1
#
_cell.length_a   1.000
_cell.length_b   1.000
_cell.length_c   1.000
_cell.angle_alpha   90.00
_cell.angle_beta   90.00
_cell.angle_gamma   90.00
#
_symmetry.space_group_name_H-M   'P 1'
#
loop_
_entity.id
_entity.type
_entity.pdbx_description
1 polymer ?
#
loop_
_entity_poly.entity_id
_entity_poly.type
_entity_poly.pdbx_seq_one_letter_code
_entity_poly.pdbx_strand_id
1 'polypeptide(L)'
;MAARAWRRPLAAAEEDDLRGLYRRLRTLGLPHEKAFRMTLARVLVASSFLYRLEESPAGKKYAAVTDWELANRLSYFLWSSMPDAALRRAAVAGSLTDGQGGVEELLRQTRRMLRDDRVKRLATEFACQWIHVQDFSLEQKSGKHFPEFRGLRGDMHEEAIRFFTDLFQHDRSLLSLLDADHTFVNGRLGQFYGIPSVKEKQWRRVDGMRQRGRGGILGFASTLAKQSGASRTSPILRGNWVSEVLLGEKLPRPPKNVPQLDDEVPKGLTERQLIERHSKDPACAKCHSRIDPFGFALEHFDAIGRHRQKSGEGVAIDTKTTLPDGTQIDGLAGLRDYLLERRRDQFLRQFCRKLLGYSLGRELQLSDRPLVDEMLRRLAKTGFRFSVAVETIVLSQQFRMIRATPAAAAR
;
A
#
# COMPACT_ATOMS: atom_id res chain seq x y z
N MET A 1 9.74 29.88 8.14
CA MET A 1 9.41 28.58 8.76
C MET A 1 7.92 28.25 8.64
N ALA A 2 7.02 29.13 9.09
CA ALA A 2 5.57 28.90 9.02
C ALA A 2 5.05 28.59 7.61
N ALA A 3 5.48 29.33 6.58
CA ALA A 3 5.13 29.02 5.18
C ALA A 3 5.49 27.58 4.75
N ARG A 4 6.61 27.03 5.24
CA ARG A 4 6.97 25.62 4.99
C ARG A 4 6.08 24.67 5.77
N ALA A 5 5.79 24.97 7.03
CA ALA A 5 4.93 24.17 7.89
C ALA A 5 3.49 24.11 7.35
N TRP A 6 2.97 25.22 6.84
CA TRP A 6 1.62 25.32 6.27
C TRP A 6 1.58 25.03 4.77
N ARG A 7 2.75 24.81 4.16
CA ARG A 7 2.95 24.37 2.77
C ARG A 7 2.35 25.31 1.71
N ARG A 8 2.25 26.59 2.05
CA ARG A 8 1.84 27.69 1.17
C ARG A 8 2.43 29.02 1.65
N PRO A 9 2.42 30.09 0.84
CA PRO A 9 2.73 31.43 1.29
C PRO A 9 1.79 31.82 2.42
N LEU A 10 2.30 32.63 3.36
CA LEU A 10 1.48 33.21 4.41
C LEU A 10 0.68 34.37 3.82
N ALA A 11 -0.57 34.50 4.24
CA ALA A 11 -1.28 35.76 4.07
C ALA A 11 -0.62 36.84 4.95
N ALA A 12 -0.71 38.11 4.55
CA ALA A 12 -0.10 39.22 5.30
C ALA A 12 -0.56 39.23 6.77
N ALA A 13 -1.86 39.04 7.02
CA ALA A 13 -2.42 38.95 8.36
C ALA A 13 -1.84 37.79 9.18
N GLU A 14 -1.60 36.62 8.56
CA GLU A 14 -1.01 35.48 9.25
C GLU A 14 0.46 35.74 9.64
N GLU A 15 1.20 36.44 8.78
CA GLU A 15 2.57 36.86 9.08
C GLU A 15 2.59 37.87 10.23
N ASP A 16 1.72 38.87 10.17
CA ASP A 16 1.59 39.90 11.21
C ASP A 16 1.16 39.32 12.55
N ASP A 17 0.25 38.37 12.57
CA ASP A 17 -0.21 37.67 13.78
C ASP A 17 0.93 36.90 14.45
N LEU A 18 1.72 36.16 13.68
CA LEU A 18 2.86 35.39 14.20
C LEU A 18 3.95 36.33 14.74
N ARG A 19 4.29 37.39 13.99
CA ARG A 19 5.26 38.40 14.43
C ARG A 19 4.75 39.18 15.64
N GLY A 20 3.46 39.49 15.68
CA GLY A 20 2.77 40.15 16.77
C GLY A 20 2.77 39.31 18.04
N LEU A 21 2.46 38.00 17.93
CA LEU A 21 2.56 37.07 19.05
C LEU A 21 3.97 37.04 19.64
N TYR A 22 4.98 36.87 18.79
CA TYR A 22 6.38 36.87 19.24
C TYR A 22 6.74 38.19 19.96
N ARG A 23 6.40 39.35 19.37
CA ARG A 23 6.64 40.66 20.00
C ARG A 23 5.96 40.78 21.36
N ARG A 24 4.68 40.41 21.46
CA ARG A 24 3.94 40.45 22.74
C ARG A 24 4.60 39.58 23.81
N LEU A 25 5.01 38.36 23.47
CA LEU A 25 5.70 37.47 24.41
C LEU A 25 7.04 38.09 24.90
N ARG A 26 7.77 38.79 24.02
CA ARG A 26 9.00 39.50 24.40
C ARG A 26 8.72 40.71 25.29
N THR A 27 7.66 41.48 25.02
CA THR A 27 7.24 42.61 25.87
C THR A 27 6.81 42.15 27.27
N LEU A 28 6.21 40.96 27.39
CA LEU A 28 5.87 40.33 28.66
C LEU A 28 7.10 39.76 29.43
N GLY A 29 8.32 40.01 28.93
CA GLY A 29 9.56 39.62 29.61
C GLY A 29 10.01 38.17 29.37
N LEU A 30 9.31 37.36 28.56
CA LEU A 30 9.76 35.99 28.28
C LEU A 30 11.04 36.02 27.46
N PRO A 31 12.12 35.28 27.84
CA PRO A 31 13.36 35.15 27.07
C PRO A 31 13.12 34.73 25.60
N HIS A 32 14.06 35.10 24.72
CA HIS A 32 13.94 34.85 23.27
C HIS A 32 13.58 33.40 22.95
N GLU A 33 14.32 32.45 23.54
CA GLU A 33 14.11 31.02 23.31
C GLU A 33 12.69 30.56 23.69
N LYS A 34 12.17 31.04 24.83
CA LYS A 34 10.81 30.69 25.29
C LYS A 34 9.74 31.32 24.39
N ALA A 35 9.90 32.59 24.03
CA ALA A 35 8.99 33.29 23.12
C ALA A 35 8.97 32.65 21.72
N PHE A 36 10.14 32.25 21.21
CA PHE A 36 10.26 31.54 19.94
C PHE A 36 9.62 30.16 20.00
N ARG A 37 9.89 29.35 21.05
CA ARG A 37 9.25 28.04 21.25
C ARG A 37 7.73 28.14 21.26
N MET A 38 7.16 29.13 21.95
CA MET A 38 5.70 29.34 21.97
C MET A 38 5.15 29.76 20.61
N THR A 39 5.88 30.60 19.87
CA THR A 39 5.49 31.00 18.51
C THR A 39 5.55 29.79 17.55
N LEU A 40 6.57 28.94 17.67
CA LEU A 40 6.67 27.68 16.93
C LEU A 40 5.53 26.73 17.31
N ALA A 41 5.21 26.60 18.61
CA ALA A 41 4.07 25.80 19.05
C ALA A 41 2.78 26.28 18.38
N ARG A 42 2.52 27.60 18.32
CA ARG A 42 1.37 28.18 17.60
C ARG A 42 1.34 27.76 16.12
N VAL A 43 2.48 27.75 15.44
CA VAL A 43 2.59 27.28 14.05
C VAL A 43 2.23 25.79 13.93
N LEU A 44 2.70 24.95 14.86
CA LEU A 44 2.51 23.50 14.84
C LEU A 44 1.14 23.04 15.35
N VAL A 45 0.39 23.88 16.07
CA VAL A 45 -1.00 23.58 16.48
C VAL A 45 -2.04 24.29 15.62
N ALA A 46 -1.62 25.06 14.62
CA ALA A 46 -2.55 25.74 13.71
C ALA A 46 -3.27 24.72 12.81
N SER A 47 -4.54 25.00 12.47
CA SER A 47 -5.31 24.18 11.53
C SER A 47 -4.60 24.02 10.18
N SER A 48 -3.95 25.07 9.68
CA SER A 48 -3.14 25.06 8.47
C SER A 48 -1.93 24.11 8.54
N PHE A 49 -1.49 23.71 9.74
CA PHE A 49 -0.46 22.68 9.94
C PHE A 49 -1.06 21.27 10.10
N LEU A 50 -2.08 21.13 10.94
CA LEU A 50 -2.70 19.84 11.28
C LEU A 50 -3.48 19.23 10.11
N TYR A 51 -4.08 20.08 9.28
CA TYR A 51 -4.89 19.67 8.13
C TYR A 51 -4.29 20.17 6.81
N ARG A 52 -4.59 19.46 5.73
CA ARG A 52 -4.39 19.92 4.35
C ARG A 52 -5.70 20.54 3.88
N LEU A 53 -5.93 21.78 4.31
CA LEU A 53 -7.14 22.53 3.95
C LEU A 53 -7.06 22.99 2.52
N GLU A 54 -8.19 22.93 1.84
CA GLU A 54 -8.37 23.42 0.48
C GLU A 54 -9.58 24.36 0.47
N GLU A 55 -9.46 25.46 -0.26
CA GLU A 55 -10.47 26.48 -0.36
C GLU A 55 -11.54 26.03 -1.36
N SER A 56 -12.65 25.55 -0.83
CA SER A 56 -13.83 25.25 -1.63
C SER A 56 -14.57 26.55 -1.94
N PRO A 57 -14.76 26.93 -3.22
CA PRO A 57 -15.55 28.11 -3.53
C PRO A 57 -17.00 27.93 -3.12
N ALA A 58 -17.72 29.03 -2.94
CA ALA A 58 -19.15 29.00 -2.67
C ALA A 58 -19.92 28.54 -3.92
N GLY A 59 -20.88 27.64 -3.74
CA GLY A 59 -21.83 27.25 -4.79
C GLY A 59 -22.10 25.76 -4.88
N LYS A 60 -22.65 25.32 -6.01
CA LYS A 60 -23.03 23.91 -6.25
C LYS A 60 -22.15 23.17 -7.27
N LYS A 61 -21.17 23.85 -7.86
CA LYS A 61 -20.32 23.32 -8.95
C LYS A 61 -18.95 22.85 -8.44
N TYR A 62 -18.22 22.12 -9.26
CA TYR A 62 -16.80 21.86 -9.01
C TYR A 62 -15.97 23.07 -9.43
N ALA A 63 -14.84 23.28 -8.78
CA ALA A 63 -13.85 24.27 -9.17
C ALA A 63 -12.46 23.67 -9.14
N ALA A 64 -11.55 24.24 -9.93
CA ALA A 64 -10.15 23.84 -9.90
C ALA A 64 -9.55 24.17 -8.52
N VAL A 65 -8.73 23.26 -8.02
CA VAL A 65 -7.86 23.57 -6.87
C VAL A 65 -6.77 24.53 -7.31
N THR A 66 -6.26 25.32 -6.39
CA THR A 66 -5.13 26.23 -6.66
C THR A 66 -3.85 25.45 -6.95
N ASP A 67 -2.89 26.08 -7.59
CA ASP A 67 -1.55 25.52 -7.81
C ASP A 67 -0.85 25.05 -6.53
N TRP A 68 -1.06 25.75 -5.41
CA TRP A 68 -0.52 25.35 -4.11
C TRP A 68 -1.20 24.11 -3.55
N GLU A 69 -2.52 24.01 -3.70
CA GLU A 69 -3.27 22.82 -3.30
C GLU A 69 -2.89 21.62 -4.17
N LEU A 70 -2.75 21.81 -5.49
CA LEU A 70 -2.33 20.76 -6.41
C LEU A 70 -0.90 20.27 -6.12
N ALA A 71 0.02 21.19 -5.83
CA ALA A 71 1.36 20.85 -5.35
C ALA A 71 1.32 20.00 -4.07
N ASN A 72 0.46 20.37 -3.11
CA ASN A 72 0.27 19.61 -1.87
C ASN A 72 -0.36 18.24 -2.12
N ARG A 73 -1.40 18.14 -2.95
CA ARG A 73 -2.01 16.85 -3.34
C ARG A 73 -0.94 15.94 -3.95
N LEU A 74 -0.16 16.44 -4.89
CA LEU A 74 0.89 15.66 -5.56
C LEU A 74 2.01 15.22 -4.59
N SER A 75 2.48 16.12 -3.71
CA SER A 75 3.57 15.80 -2.79
C SER A 75 3.16 14.79 -1.71
N TYR A 76 1.94 14.88 -1.19
CA TYR A 76 1.45 13.91 -0.22
C TYR A 76 1.05 12.59 -0.85
N PHE A 77 0.54 12.61 -2.08
CA PHE A 77 0.31 11.40 -2.84
C PHE A 77 1.62 10.64 -3.08
N LEU A 78 2.66 11.26 -3.62
CA LEU A 78 3.86 10.52 -4.05
C LEU A 78 4.95 10.38 -2.98
N TRP A 79 5.04 11.33 -2.05
CA TRP A 79 6.12 11.38 -1.07
C TRP A 79 5.63 11.47 0.37
N SER A 80 4.33 11.49 0.64
CA SER A 80 3.80 11.61 2.02
C SER A 80 4.48 12.73 2.81
N SER A 81 4.79 13.83 2.13
CA SER A 81 5.58 14.95 2.67
C SER A 81 5.24 16.24 1.92
N MET A 82 5.74 17.37 2.43
CA MET A 82 5.52 18.68 1.81
C MET A 82 6.14 18.76 0.41
N PRO A 83 5.63 19.66 -0.46
CA PRO A 83 6.23 19.93 -1.77
C PRO A 83 7.71 20.28 -1.63
N ASP A 84 8.54 19.94 -2.62
CA ASP A 84 9.92 20.39 -2.63
C ASP A 84 10.10 21.76 -3.28
N ALA A 85 11.34 22.25 -3.39
CA ALA A 85 11.59 23.58 -3.94
C ALA A 85 11.14 23.70 -5.41
N ALA A 86 11.33 22.66 -6.22
CA ALA A 86 10.93 22.67 -7.62
C ALA A 86 9.41 22.70 -7.77
N LEU A 87 8.67 21.88 -6.99
CA LEU A 87 7.21 21.87 -7.03
C LEU A 87 6.60 23.17 -6.46
N ARG A 88 7.22 23.75 -5.42
CA ARG A 88 6.82 25.08 -4.92
C ARG A 88 7.02 26.19 -5.94
N ARG A 89 8.12 26.17 -6.71
CA ARG A 89 8.35 27.17 -7.76
C ARG A 89 7.30 27.07 -8.87
N ALA A 90 6.95 25.86 -9.29
CA ALA A 90 5.84 25.66 -10.24
C ALA A 90 4.51 26.20 -9.66
N ALA A 91 4.26 25.98 -8.37
CA ALA A 91 3.07 26.51 -7.71
C ALA A 91 3.05 28.06 -7.64
N VAL A 92 4.19 28.69 -7.37
CA VAL A 92 4.34 30.16 -7.40
C VAL A 92 4.09 30.71 -8.81
N ALA A 93 4.57 30.01 -9.83
CA ALA A 93 4.45 30.42 -11.22
C ALA A 93 3.02 30.25 -11.80
N GLY A 94 2.10 29.60 -11.06
CA GLY A 94 0.76 29.31 -11.56
C GLY A 94 0.76 28.33 -12.73
N SER A 95 1.75 27.42 -12.79
CA SER A 95 2.02 26.59 -13.96
C SER A 95 1.58 25.13 -13.81
N LEU A 96 0.78 24.76 -12.80
CA LEU A 96 0.29 23.40 -12.54
C LEU A 96 -1.19 23.21 -12.91
N THR A 97 -1.97 24.30 -12.99
CA THR A 97 -3.39 24.30 -13.38
C THR A 97 -3.58 24.47 -14.90
N ASP A 98 -4.82 24.35 -15.42
CA ASP A 98 -5.17 24.27 -16.88
C ASP A 98 -4.84 25.52 -17.75
N GLY A 99 -3.84 26.33 -17.40
CA GLY A 99 -3.24 27.29 -18.32
C GLY A 99 -2.46 26.62 -19.46
N GLN A 100 -1.95 27.42 -20.41
CA GLN A 100 -1.05 26.91 -21.47
C GLN A 100 0.17 26.21 -20.84
N GLY A 101 0.31 24.90 -21.05
CA GLY A 101 1.45 24.10 -20.57
C GLY A 101 1.30 23.49 -19.16
N GLY A 102 0.18 23.72 -18.46
CA GLY A 102 0.04 23.26 -17.07
C GLY A 102 -0.10 21.75 -16.91
N VAL A 103 -0.77 21.08 -17.85
CA VAL A 103 -0.85 19.62 -17.92
C VAL A 103 0.55 19.01 -18.10
N GLU A 104 1.35 19.57 -19.01
CA GLU A 104 2.71 19.13 -19.28
C GLU A 104 3.62 19.31 -18.07
N GLU A 105 3.54 20.46 -17.38
CA GLU A 105 4.32 20.72 -16.17
C GLU A 105 3.90 19.80 -15.02
N LEU A 106 2.60 19.56 -14.82
CA LEU A 106 2.11 18.62 -13.81
C LEU A 106 2.67 17.21 -14.06
N LEU A 107 2.58 16.70 -15.30
CA LEU A 107 3.16 15.41 -15.68
C LEU A 107 4.67 15.38 -15.50
N ARG A 108 5.38 16.46 -15.86
CA ARG A 108 6.83 16.57 -15.69
C ARG A 108 7.21 16.47 -14.21
N GLN A 109 6.49 17.14 -13.33
CA GLN A 109 6.69 17.05 -11.88
C GLN A 109 6.35 15.66 -11.35
N THR A 110 5.22 15.07 -11.76
CA THR A 110 4.84 13.69 -11.40
C THR A 110 5.95 12.70 -11.74
N ARG A 111 6.44 12.70 -12.98
CA ARG A 111 7.50 11.80 -13.44
C ARG A 111 8.81 12.00 -12.70
N ARG A 112 9.20 13.27 -12.47
CA ARG A 112 10.39 13.61 -11.68
C ARG A 112 10.28 13.04 -10.26
N MET A 113 9.12 13.22 -9.63
CA MET A 113 8.89 12.79 -8.26
C MET A 113 8.87 11.27 -8.10
N LEU A 114 8.34 10.55 -9.10
CA LEU A 114 8.36 9.09 -9.15
C LEU A 114 9.78 8.51 -9.23
N ARG A 115 10.74 9.25 -9.82
CA ARG A 115 12.15 8.82 -9.94
C ARG A 115 13.03 9.20 -8.74
N ASP A 116 12.51 10.02 -7.82
CA ASP A 116 13.24 10.47 -6.62
C ASP A 116 13.18 9.40 -5.52
N ASP A 117 14.23 9.28 -4.72
CA ASP A 117 14.32 8.30 -3.62
C ASP A 117 13.21 8.44 -2.57
N ARG A 118 12.61 9.63 -2.47
CA ARG A 118 11.45 9.86 -1.58
C ARG A 118 10.21 9.06 -1.99
N VAL A 119 10.16 8.49 -3.20
CA VAL A 119 9.07 7.56 -3.58
C VAL A 119 9.08 6.28 -2.74
N LYS A 120 10.17 5.97 -2.03
CA LYS A 120 10.18 4.96 -0.95
C LYS A 120 9.03 5.17 0.04
N ARG A 121 8.59 6.41 0.25
CA ARG A 121 7.44 6.71 1.12
C ARG A 121 6.12 6.24 0.52
N LEU A 122 5.92 6.31 -0.80
CA LEU A 122 4.75 5.69 -1.43
C LEU A 122 4.78 4.16 -1.28
N ALA A 123 5.97 3.54 -1.38
CA ALA A 123 6.12 2.11 -1.10
C ALA A 123 5.75 1.76 0.36
N THR A 124 6.25 2.51 1.33
CA THR A 124 5.94 2.28 2.75
C THR A 124 4.49 2.59 3.10
N GLU A 125 3.98 3.77 2.73
CA GLU A 125 2.71 4.28 3.25
C GLU A 125 1.50 3.79 2.44
N PHE A 126 1.63 3.59 1.13
CA PHE A 126 0.55 3.05 0.31
C PHE A 126 0.72 1.55 0.11
N ALA A 127 1.85 1.11 -0.43
CA ALA A 127 1.95 -0.25 -0.94
C ALA A 127 1.98 -1.30 0.17
N CYS A 128 2.81 -1.08 1.21
CA CYS A 128 2.81 -1.94 2.38
C CYS A 128 1.45 -1.90 3.11
N GLN A 129 0.78 -0.75 3.17
CA GLN A 129 -0.56 -0.67 3.75
C GLN A 129 -1.57 -1.47 2.94
N TRP A 130 -1.56 -1.34 1.61
CA TRP A 130 -2.47 -2.05 0.72
C TRP A 130 -2.36 -3.56 0.90
N ILE A 131 -1.14 -4.11 0.97
CA ILE A 131 -0.95 -5.56 1.17
C ILE A 131 -0.94 -6.00 2.66
N HIS A 132 -1.27 -5.09 3.58
CA HIS A 132 -1.37 -5.30 5.03
C HIS A 132 -0.05 -5.58 5.78
N VAL A 133 1.09 -5.10 5.27
CA VAL A 133 2.42 -5.28 5.89
C VAL A 133 3.03 -3.98 6.43
N GLN A 134 2.28 -2.88 6.58
CA GLN A 134 2.85 -1.59 7.01
C GLN A 134 3.51 -1.61 8.39
N ASP A 135 2.97 -2.40 9.33
CA ASP A 135 3.51 -2.53 10.69
C ASP A 135 4.25 -3.87 10.89
N PHE A 136 4.69 -4.52 9.81
CA PHE A 136 5.22 -5.88 9.86
C PHE A 136 6.46 -6.03 10.74
N SER A 137 7.23 -4.97 10.94
CA SER A 137 8.37 -4.98 11.87
C SER A 137 7.99 -5.24 13.34
N LEU A 138 6.72 -5.06 13.69
CA LEU A 138 6.17 -5.34 15.03
C LEU A 138 5.55 -6.74 15.13
N GLU A 139 5.40 -7.46 14.01
CA GLU A 139 4.79 -8.78 13.95
C GLU A 139 5.50 -9.77 14.89
N GLN A 140 4.74 -10.70 15.46
CA GLN A 140 5.24 -11.72 16.37
C GLN A 140 4.85 -13.11 15.90
N LYS A 141 5.76 -14.06 16.12
CA LYS A 141 5.57 -15.48 15.88
C LYS A 141 6.06 -16.24 17.09
N SER A 142 5.64 -17.49 17.25
CA SER A 142 6.04 -18.32 18.38
C SER A 142 7.56 -18.47 18.40
N GLY A 143 8.20 -18.01 19.48
CA GLY A 143 9.65 -18.16 19.68
C GLY A 143 10.07 -19.62 19.85
N LYS A 144 9.14 -20.51 20.21
CA LYS A 144 9.35 -21.96 20.28
C LYS A 144 9.47 -22.57 18.88
N HIS A 145 8.58 -22.20 17.95
CA HIS A 145 8.56 -22.78 16.61
C HIS A 145 9.45 -22.03 15.60
N PHE A 146 9.60 -20.71 15.77
CA PHE A 146 10.29 -19.82 14.83
C PHE A 146 11.25 -18.85 15.54
N PRO A 147 12.27 -19.34 16.27
CA PRO A 147 13.20 -18.51 17.03
C PRO A 147 13.94 -17.45 16.18
N GLU A 148 14.17 -17.73 14.89
CA GLU A 148 14.85 -16.84 13.95
C GLU A 148 13.97 -15.67 13.45
N PHE A 149 12.64 -15.76 13.59
CA PHE A 149 11.71 -14.78 13.02
C PHE A 149 11.97 -13.36 13.54
N ARG A 150 12.30 -13.21 14.83
CA ARG A 150 12.60 -11.91 15.44
C ARG A 150 13.75 -11.19 14.72
N GLY A 151 14.76 -11.95 14.28
CA GLY A 151 15.89 -11.42 13.53
C GLY A 151 15.54 -11.13 12.06
N LEU A 152 14.59 -11.84 11.47
CA LEU A 152 14.24 -11.74 10.05
C LEU A 152 13.17 -10.68 9.74
N ARG A 153 12.23 -10.41 10.65
CA ARG A 153 11.03 -9.62 10.36
C ARG A 153 11.31 -8.21 9.79
N GLY A 154 12.38 -7.57 10.25
CA GLY A 154 12.80 -6.26 9.72
C GLY A 154 13.27 -6.35 8.27
N ASP A 155 14.02 -7.40 7.93
CA ASP A 155 14.49 -7.64 6.56
C ASP A 155 13.31 -8.01 5.64
N MET A 156 12.38 -8.85 6.10
CA MET A 156 11.17 -9.20 5.34
C MET A 156 10.30 -7.98 5.01
N HIS A 157 10.24 -6.99 5.91
CA HIS A 157 9.54 -5.73 5.64
C HIS A 157 10.32 -4.87 4.63
N GLU A 158 11.63 -4.71 4.81
CA GLU A 158 12.46 -3.91 3.91
C GLU A 158 12.52 -4.52 2.49
N GLU A 159 12.41 -5.84 2.32
CA GLU A 159 12.20 -6.50 1.01
C GLU A 159 10.99 -5.91 0.29
N ALA A 160 9.83 -5.89 0.94
CA ALA A 160 8.60 -5.38 0.35
C ALA A 160 8.75 -3.91 -0.05
N ILE A 161 9.29 -3.08 0.85
CA ILE A 161 9.50 -1.65 0.57
C ILE A 161 10.42 -1.46 -0.64
N ARG A 162 11.54 -2.21 -0.72
CA ARG A 162 12.49 -2.11 -1.85
C ARG A 162 11.86 -2.56 -3.15
N PHE A 163 11.11 -3.66 -3.14
CA PHE A 163 10.43 -4.15 -4.32
C PHE A 163 9.45 -3.13 -4.88
N PHE A 164 8.60 -2.54 -4.02
CA PHE A 164 7.66 -1.50 -4.47
C PHE A 164 8.37 -0.22 -4.90
N THR A 165 9.43 0.19 -4.20
CA THR A 165 10.24 1.36 -4.59
C THR A 165 10.80 1.17 -6.01
N ASP A 166 11.37 0.00 -6.28
CA ASP A 166 11.91 -0.34 -7.60
C ASP A 166 10.82 -0.41 -8.68
N LEU A 167 9.66 -0.99 -8.38
CA LEU A 167 8.51 -1.04 -9.28
C LEU A 167 8.04 0.37 -9.66
N PHE A 168 8.01 1.30 -8.69
CA PHE A 168 7.58 2.69 -8.90
C PHE A 168 8.62 3.51 -9.66
N GLN A 169 9.89 3.47 -9.25
CA GLN A 169 10.97 4.28 -9.85
C GLN A 169 11.28 3.87 -11.29
N HIS A 170 11.26 2.57 -11.57
CA HIS A 170 11.58 2.02 -12.89
C HIS A 170 10.34 1.80 -13.76
N ASP A 171 9.20 2.37 -13.36
CA ASP A 171 7.93 2.31 -14.08
C ASP A 171 7.61 0.89 -14.59
N ARG A 172 7.69 -0.11 -13.69
CA ARG A 172 7.46 -1.49 -14.09
C ARG A 172 5.98 -1.77 -14.31
N SER A 173 5.70 -2.89 -14.96
CA SER A 173 4.33 -3.39 -15.10
C SER A 173 3.75 -3.72 -13.73
N LEU A 174 2.50 -3.35 -13.50
CA LEU A 174 1.73 -3.75 -12.32
C LEU A 174 1.55 -5.27 -12.24
N LEU A 175 1.67 -6.00 -13.36
CA LEU A 175 1.62 -7.46 -13.36
C LEU A 175 2.82 -8.08 -12.62
N SER A 176 3.95 -7.37 -12.56
CA SER A 176 5.13 -7.78 -11.78
C SER A 176 4.84 -7.91 -10.28
N LEU A 177 3.76 -7.31 -9.78
CA LEU A 177 3.28 -7.57 -8.42
C LEU A 177 2.92 -9.04 -8.20
N LEU A 178 2.51 -9.77 -9.25
CA LEU A 178 2.16 -11.19 -9.17
C LEU A 178 3.31 -12.08 -9.65
N ASP A 179 3.97 -11.69 -10.75
CA ASP A 179 4.79 -12.61 -11.56
C ASP A 179 6.29 -12.27 -11.63
N ALA A 180 6.75 -11.28 -10.88
CA ALA A 180 8.16 -10.88 -10.93
C ALA A 180 9.10 -12.06 -10.66
N ASP A 181 10.18 -12.15 -11.45
CA ASP A 181 11.23 -13.16 -11.29
C ASP A 181 12.43 -12.68 -10.48
N HIS A 182 12.21 -11.71 -9.60
CA HIS A 182 13.28 -11.13 -8.79
C HIS A 182 12.77 -10.73 -7.41
N THR A 183 13.71 -10.55 -6.48
CA THR A 183 13.45 -9.89 -5.20
C THR A 183 14.68 -9.09 -4.74
N PHE A 184 14.55 -8.42 -3.59
CA PHE A 184 15.63 -7.72 -2.92
C PHE A 184 15.97 -8.43 -1.61
N VAL A 185 17.24 -8.76 -1.42
CA VAL A 185 17.71 -9.47 -0.22
C VAL A 185 19.02 -8.87 0.30
N ASN A 186 19.21 -8.93 1.61
CA ASN A 186 20.52 -8.90 2.25
C ASN A 186 20.98 -10.35 2.56
N GLY A 187 22.13 -10.53 3.19
CA GLY A 187 22.67 -11.87 3.48
C GLY A 187 21.77 -12.74 4.36
N ARG A 188 21.13 -12.16 5.38
CA ARG A 188 20.27 -12.91 6.31
C ARG A 188 18.97 -13.37 5.65
N LEU A 189 18.29 -12.49 4.92
CA LEU A 189 17.09 -12.87 4.16
C LEU A 189 17.44 -13.78 2.98
N GLY A 190 18.60 -13.57 2.34
CA GLY A 190 19.14 -14.44 1.30
C GLY A 190 19.34 -15.87 1.80
N GLN A 191 19.96 -16.06 2.96
CA GLN A 191 20.09 -17.37 3.60
C GLN A 191 18.72 -17.99 3.89
N PHE A 192 17.77 -17.21 4.42
CA PHE A 192 16.40 -17.67 4.67
C PHE A 192 15.66 -18.12 3.40
N TYR A 193 15.96 -17.51 2.25
CA TYR A 193 15.43 -17.89 0.93
C TYR A 193 16.26 -18.96 0.22
N GLY A 194 17.30 -19.49 0.87
CA GLY A 194 18.17 -20.51 0.31
C GLY A 194 19.10 -19.99 -0.79
N ILE A 195 19.49 -18.71 -0.75
CA ILE A 195 20.38 -18.03 -1.70
C ILE A 195 21.77 -17.86 -1.05
N PRO A 196 22.59 -18.92 -0.93
CA PRO A 196 23.84 -18.88 -0.16
C PRO A 196 24.93 -17.98 -0.79
N SER A 197 24.76 -17.57 -2.04
CA SER A 197 25.65 -16.63 -2.73
C SER A 197 25.56 -15.20 -2.20
N VAL A 198 24.48 -14.83 -1.51
CA VAL A 198 24.34 -13.51 -0.88
C VAL A 198 24.83 -13.59 0.56
N LYS A 199 26.04 -13.11 0.83
CA LYS A 199 26.64 -13.10 2.17
C LYS A 199 26.77 -11.70 2.79
N GLU A 200 26.59 -10.67 1.96
CA GLU A 200 26.80 -9.28 2.34
C GLU A 200 25.67 -8.74 3.20
N LYS A 201 25.98 -7.78 4.08
CA LYS A 201 24.94 -7.02 4.80
C LYS A 201 24.17 -6.06 3.89
N GLN A 202 24.73 -5.72 2.74
CA GLN A 202 24.14 -4.79 1.78
C GLN A 202 22.97 -5.45 1.04
N TRP A 203 22.00 -4.63 0.67
CA TRP A 203 20.83 -5.06 -0.09
C TRP A 203 21.14 -5.10 -1.57
N ARG A 204 20.71 -6.17 -2.25
CA ARG A 204 20.83 -6.30 -3.70
C ARG A 204 19.60 -6.95 -4.33
N ARG A 205 19.35 -6.61 -5.59
CA ARG A 205 18.38 -7.30 -6.44
C ARG A 205 18.94 -8.68 -6.84
N VAL A 206 18.12 -9.71 -6.80
CA VAL A 206 18.45 -11.07 -7.23
C VAL A 206 17.35 -11.57 -8.16
N ASP A 207 17.73 -12.04 -9.35
CA ASP A 207 16.86 -12.60 -10.38
C ASP A 207 16.70 -14.13 -10.26
N GLY A 208 15.82 -14.73 -11.08
CA GLY A 208 15.55 -16.18 -11.12
C GLY A 208 14.80 -16.69 -9.89
N MET A 209 14.08 -15.80 -9.20
CA MET A 209 13.52 -16.05 -7.89
C MET A 209 12.21 -16.85 -7.92
N ARG A 210 11.53 -16.97 -9.07
CA ARG A 210 10.32 -17.80 -9.21
C ARG A 210 10.60 -19.27 -8.92
N GLN A 211 11.75 -19.79 -9.33
CA GLN A 211 12.15 -21.17 -9.06
C GLN A 211 12.27 -21.48 -7.56
N ARG A 212 12.41 -20.44 -6.73
CA ARG A 212 12.48 -20.53 -5.26
C ARG A 212 11.15 -20.17 -4.59
N GLY A 213 10.07 -20.05 -5.35
CA GLY A 213 8.77 -19.61 -4.85
C GLY A 213 8.75 -18.15 -4.41
N ARG A 214 9.67 -17.32 -4.91
CA ARG A 214 9.79 -15.89 -4.58
C ARG A 214 9.48 -15.00 -5.78
N GLY A 215 9.45 -13.70 -5.52
CA GLY A 215 9.11 -12.66 -6.48
C GLY A 215 7.62 -12.34 -6.51
N GLY A 216 7.28 -11.06 -6.54
CA GLY A 216 5.90 -10.61 -6.37
C GLY A 216 5.35 -10.81 -4.95
N ILE A 217 4.21 -10.17 -4.70
CA ILE A 217 3.62 -9.97 -3.36
C ILE A 217 3.12 -11.27 -2.72
N LEU A 218 2.79 -12.29 -3.53
CA LEU A 218 2.35 -13.61 -3.06
C LEU A 218 3.49 -14.42 -2.45
N GLY A 219 4.73 -14.17 -2.89
CA GLY A 219 5.93 -14.90 -2.47
C GLY A 219 6.73 -14.21 -1.36
N PHE A 220 6.37 -12.98 -0.97
CA PHE A 220 7.03 -12.27 0.12
C PHE A 220 6.82 -12.99 1.45
N ALA A 221 7.89 -13.19 2.20
CA ALA A 221 7.78 -13.76 3.54
C ALA A 221 6.98 -12.85 4.49
N SER A 222 7.03 -11.53 4.31
CA SER A 222 6.20 -10.59 5.08
C SER A 222 4.70 -10.81 4.84
N THR A 223 4.26 -10.95 3.59
CA THR A 223 2.86 -11.30 3.27
C THR A 223 2.47 -12.64 3.87
N LEU A 224 3.24 -13.70 3.58
CA LEU A 224 2.94 -15.06 3.99
C LEU A 224 2.87 -15.19 5.52
N ALA A 225 3.81 -14.56 6.22
CA ALA A 225 3.83 -14.54 7.67
C ALA A 225 2.69 -13.71 8.25
N LYS A 226 2.38 -12.54 7.67
CA LYS A 226 1.28 -11.70 8.16
C LYS A 226 -0.06 -12.42 8.06
N GLN A 227 -0.26 -13.18 6.99
CA GLN A 227 -1.46 -13.98 6.77
C GLN A 227 -1.33 -15.40 7.34
N SER A 228 -0.75 -15.55 8.52
CA SER A 228 -0.61 -16.82 9.24
C SER A 228 -0.77 -16.64 10.74
N GLY A 229 -1.06 -17.73 11.46
CA GLY A 229 -1.07 -17.73 12.93
C GLY A 229 0.34 -17.58 13.53
N ALA A 230 0.42 -17.50 14.86
CA ALA A 230 1.70 -17.36 15.56
C ALA A 230 2.58 -18.63 15.47
N SER A 231 1.96 -19.80 15.58
CA SER A 231 2.63 -21.11 15.61
C SER A 231 2.43 -21.93 14.34
N ARG A 232 1.45 -21.57 13.50
CA ARG A 232 0.97 -22.42 12.42
C ARG A 232 0.47 -21.60 11.21
N THR A 233 0.33 -22.22 10.04
CA THR A 233 -0.14 -21.49 8.85
C THR A 233 -1.64 -21.24 8.93
N SER A 234 -2.17 -20.39 8.05
CA SER A 234 -3.61 -20.21 7.95
C SER A 234 -4.03 -20.04 6.50
N PRO A 235 -4.37 -21.14 5.81
CA PRO A 235 -4.98 -21.07 4.48
C PRO A 235 -6.20 -20.15 4.43
N ILE A 236 -6.99 -20.08 5.50
CA ILE A 236 -8.15 -19.20 5.60
C ILE A 236 -7.71 -17.73 5.51
N LEU A 237 -6.73 -17.29 6.31
CA LEU A 237 -6.23 -15.91 6.28
C LEU A 237 -5.57 -15.58 4.94
N ARG A 238 -4.74 -16.48 4.40
CA ARG A 238 -4.09 -16.29 3.09
C ARG A 238 -5.10 -16.16 1.97
N GLY A 239 -6.09 -17.06 1.94
CA GLY A 239 -7.14 -17.04 0.92
C GLY A 239 -8.04 -15.82 1.04
N ASN A 240 -8.37 -15.41 2.28
CA ASN A 240 -9.18 -14.21 2.52
C ASN A 240 -8.45 -12.96 2.04
N TRP A 241 -7.13 -12.90 2.29
CA TRP A 241 -6.29 -11.81 1.80
C TRP A 241 -6.27 -11.78 0.25
N VAL A 242 -6.11 -12.92 -0.45
CA VAL A 242 -6.21 -12.93 -1.91
C VAL A 242 -7.59 -12.44 -2.39
N SER A 243 -8.67 -12.95 -1.82
CA SER A 243 -10.05 -12.63 -2.23
C SER A 243 -10.43 -11.17 -1.97
N GLU A 244 -10.26 -10.66 -0.76
CA GLU A 244 -10.72 -9.30 -0.40
C GLU A 244 -9.68 -8.21 -0.72
N VAL A 245 -8.40 -8.48 -0.45
CA VAL A 245 -7.35 -7.45 -0.54
C VAL A 245 -6.89 -7.29 -1.99
N LEU A 246 -6.64 -8.41 -2.69
CA LEU A 246 -6.15 -8.38 -4.07
C LEU A 246 -7.26 -8.34 -5.10
N LEU A 247 -8.36 -9.08 -4.91
CA LEU A 247 -9.44 -9.17 -5.89
C LEU A 247 -10.63 -8.24 -5.60
N GLY A 248 -10.68 -7.65 -4.40
CA GLY A 248 -11.73 -6.72 -4.01
C GLY A 248 -13.10 -7.37 -3.85
N GLU A 249 -13.14 -8.68 -3.63
CA GLU A 249 -14.38 -9.39 -3.32
C GLU A 249 -14.93 -8.96 -1.97
N LYS A 250 -16.26 -9.06 -1.81
CA LYS A 250 -16.93 -8.92 -0.52
C LYS A 250 -17.32 -10.31 -0.06
N LEU A 251 -16.68 -10.79 1.00
CA LEU A 251 -17.07 -12.05 1.63
C LEU A 251 -18.12 -11.76 2.72
N PRO A 252 -19.10 -12.65 2.91
CA PRO A 252 -20.04 -12.51 4.02
C PRO A 252 -19.29 -12.69 5.35
N ARG A 253 -19.79 -12.04 6.40
CA ARG A 253 -19.21 -12.21 7.74
C ARG A 253 -19.33 -13.67 8.17
N PRO A 254 -18.32 -14.21 8.89
CA PRO A 254 -18.42 -15.55 9.44
C PRO A 254 -19.60 -15.64 10.44
N PRO A 255 -20.20 -16.83 10.63
CA PRO A 255 -21.22 -17.05 11.66
C PRO A 255 -20.71 -16.63 13.06
N LYS A 256 -21.62 -16.21 13.95
CA LYS A 256 -21.24 -15.72 15.29
C LYS A 256 -20.61 -16.79 16.20
N ASN A 257 -20.93 -18.07 15.97
CA ASN A 257 -20.52 -19.18 16.84
C ASN A 257 -19.52 -20.13 16.15
N VAL A 258 -18.64 -19.61 15.28
CA VAL A 258 -17.61 -20.44 14.63
C VAL A 258 -16.64 -20.98 15.71
N PRO A 259 -16.47 -22.31 15.83
CA PRO A 259 -15.49 -22.88 16.75
C PRO A 259 -14.08 -22.39 16.42
N GLN A 260 -13.33 -21.99 17.43
CA GLN A 260 -11.93 -21.63 17.25
C GLN A 260 -11.13 -22.89 16.93
N LEU A 261 -10.30 -22.82 15.89
CA LEU A 261 -9.33 -23.87 15.60
C LEU A 261 -8.17 -23.79 16.59
N ASP A 262 -7.65 -24.95 16.99
CA ASP A 262 -6.49 -25.06 17.88
C ASP A 262 -5.28 -24.26 17.36
N ASP A 263 -4.41 -23.84 18.28
CA ASP A 263 -3.21 -23.07 17.96
C ASP A 263 -2.10 -23.93 17.33
N GLU A 264 -2.17 -25.26 17.49
CA GLU A 264 -1.30 -26.26 16.87
C GLU A 264 -2.11 -27.20 15.98
N VAL A 265 -1.46 -27.77 14.97
CA VAL A 265 -2.09 -28.78 14.11
C VAL A 265 -2.06 -30.13 14.83
N PRO A 266 -3.18 -30.86 14.95
CA PRO A 266 -3.18 -32.18 15.55
C PRO A 266 -2.21 -33.15 14.86
N LYS A 267 -1.59 -34.03 15.64
CA LYS A 267 -0.59 -35.00 15.16
C LYS A 267 -1.09 -35.79 13.94
N GLY A 268 -0.22 -35.92 12.95
CA GLY A 268 -0.48 -36.68 11.71
C GLY A 268 -1.37 -35.96 10.70
N LEU A 269 -1.77 -34.70 10.95
CA LEU A 269 -2.55 -33.90 10.00
C LEU A 269 -1.72 -32.78 9.38
N THR A 270 -2.19 -32.35 8.22
CA THR A 270 -1.82 -31.07 7.61
C THR A 270 -2.85 -29.99 7.97
N GLU A 271 -2.46 -28.73 7.81
CA GLU A 271 -3.36 -27.57 7.98
C GLU A 271 -4.57 -27.65 7.05
N ARG A 272 -4.34 -28.12 5.82
CA ARG A 272 -5.42 -28.41 4.87
C ARG A 272 -6.41 -29.41 5.44
N GLN A 273 -5.95 -30.56 5.94
CA GLN A 273 -6.84 -31.58 6.51
C GLN A 273 -7.58 -31.09 7.76
N LEU A 274 -6.94 -30.25 8.58
CA LEU A 274 -7.62 -29.59 9.70
C LEU A 274 -8.75 -28.68 9.22
N ILE A 275 -8.50 -27.87 8.19
CA ILE A 275 -9.50 -26.95 7.62
C ILE A 275 -10.60 -27.70 6.88
N GLU A 276 -10.28 -28.74 6.11
CA GLU A 276 -11.26 -29.59 5.45
C GLU A 276 -12.19 -30.27 6.46
N ARG A 277 -11.69 -30.63 7.66
CA ARG A 277 -12.57 -31.10 8.75
C ARG A 277 -13.47 -30.00 9.28
N HIS A 278 -12.95 -28.79 9.44
CA HIS A 278 -13.71 -27.63 9.90
C HIS A 278 -14.82 -27.22 8.90
N SER A 279 -14.52 -27.24 7.61
CA SER A 279 -15.43 -26.83 6.55
C SER A 279 -16.44 -27.91 6.13
N LYS A 280 -16.48 -29.07 6.80
CA LYS A 280 -17.57 -30.06 6.66
C LYS A 280 -18.91 -29.53 7.14
N ASP A 281 -18.93 -28.57 8.06
CA ASP A 281 -20.17 -27.91 8.46
C ASP A 281 -20.72 -27.10 7.26
N PRO A 282 -21.97 -27.37 6.82
CA PRO A 282 -22.59 -26.64 5.71
C PRO A 282 -22.59 -25.11 5.89
N ALA A 283 -22.65 -24.61 7.13
CA ALA A 283 -22.58 -23.18 7.42
C ALA A 283 -21.20 -22.58 7.10
N CYS A 284 -20.13 -23.36 7.23
CA CYS A 284 -18.75 -22.95 6.95
C CYS A 284 -18.38 -23.16 5.46
N ALA A 285 -18.83 -24.26 4.84
CA ALA A 285 -18.48 -24.65 3.47
C ALA A 285 -18.72 -23.55 2.42
N LYS A 286 -19.78 -22.76 2.59
CA LYS A 286 -20.18 -21.71 1.63
C LYS A 286 -19.12 -20.62 1.46
N CYS A 287 -18.47 -20.21 2.54
CA CYS A 287 -17.40 -19.19 2.49
C CYS A 287 -16.06 -19.85 2.17
N HIS A 288 -15.80 -21.00 2.78
CA HIS A 288 -14.56 -21.75 2.63
C HIS A 288 -14.29 -22.16 1.17
N SER A 289 -15.31 -22.58 0.42
CA SER A 289 -15.18 -22.88 -1.01
C SER A 289 -14.66 -21.70 -1.86
N ARG A 290 -14.85 -20.46 -1.40
CA ARG A 290 -14.37 -19.23 -2.08
C ARG A 290 -12.98 -18.78 -1.65
N ILE A 291 -12.46 -19.33 -0.55
CA ILE A 291 -11.30 -18.81 0.18
C ILE A 291 -10.19 -19.85 0.23
N ASP A 292 -10.51 -21.04 0.73
CA ASP A 292 -9.56 -22.09 1.05
C ASP A 292 -8.69 -22.49 -0.15
N PRO A 293 -9.22 -22.62 -1.38
CA PRO A 293 -8.38 -22.94 -2.54
C PRO A 293 -7.18 -22.00 -2.71
N PHE A 294 -7.38 -20.69 -2.57
CA PHE A 294 -6.27 -19.72 -2.64
C PHE A 294 -5.24 -19.93 -1.53
N GLY A 295 -5.70 -20.27 -0.33
CA GLY A 295 -4.83 -20.58 0.80
C GLY A 295 -4.04 -21.87 0.63
N PHE A 296 -4.69 -22.94 0.17
CA PHE A 296 -4.07 -24.25 -0.06
C PHE A 296 -2.98 -24.18 -1.11
N ALA A 297 -3.15 -23.37 -2.16
CA ALA A 297 -2.10 -23.12 -3.15
C ALA A 297 -0.82 -22.50 -2.54
N LEU A 298 -0.89 -21.91 -1.34
CA LEU A 298 0.24 -21.30 -0.66
C LEU A 298 0.83 -22.19 0.46
N GLU A 299 0.36 -23.42 0.66
CA GLU A 299 0.76 -24.25 1.81
C GLU A 299 2.19 -24.78 1.76
N HIS A 300 2.86 -24.71 0.60
CA HIS A 300 4.32 -24.89 0.49
C HIS A 300 5.14 -23.80 1.20
N PHE A 301 4.51 -22.86 1.91
CA PHE A 301 5.18 -21.93 2.82
C PHE A 301 4.69 -22.09 4.25
N ASP A 302 5.61 -22.17 5.22
CA ASP A 302 5.29 -22.20 6.65
C ASP A 302 4.79 -20.85 7.20
N ALA A 303 4.56 -20.77 8.51
CA ALA A 303 3.96 -19.60 9.16
C ALA A 303 4.84 -18.35 9.14
N ILE A 304 6.13 -18.48 8.77
CA ILE A 304 7.05 -17.36 8.57
C ILE A 304 7.42 -17.17 7.09
N GLY A 305 6.72 -17.88 6.19
CA GLY A 305 6.93 -17.79 4.76
C GLY A 305 8.13 -18.60 4.25
N ARG A 306 8.72 -19.50 5.04
CA ARG A 306 9.79 -20.40 4.57
C ARG A 306 9.19 -21.49 3.67
N HIS A 307 9.88 -21.79 2.57
CA HIS A 307 9.45 -22.87 1.68
C HIS A 307 9.59 -24.25 2.35
N ARG A 308 8.59 -25.12 2.18
CA ARG A 308 8.51 -26.47 2.74
C ARG A 308 7.82 -27.43 1.78
N GLN A 309 8.15 -28.72 1.90
CA GLN A 309 7.48 -29.83 1.16
C GLN A 309 6.67 -30.74 2.09
N LYS A 310 6.97 -30.69 3.38
CA LYS A 310 6.30 -31.46 4.43
C LYS A 310 5.80 -30.52 5.52
N SER A 311 4.72 -30.89 6.21
CA SER A 311 4.21 -30.18 7.38
C SER A 311 5.20 -30.27 8.56
N GLY A 312 4.91 -29.56 9.66
CA GLY A 312 5.68 -29.68 10.91
C GLY A 312 5.71 -31.11 11.46
N GLU A 313 4.69 -31.91 11.14
CA GLU A 313 4.54 -33.32 11.52
C GLU A 313 5.15 -34.29 10.47
N GLY A 314 5.86 -33.79 9.46
CA GLY A 314 6.53 -34.61 8.45
C GLY A 314 5.61 -35.19 7.35
N VAL A 315 4.33 -34.81 7.33
CA VAL A 315 3.35 -35.24 6.31
C VAL A 315 3.55 -34.44 5.02
N ALA A 316 3.52 -35.09 3.86
CA ALA A 316 3.62 -34.41 2.57
C ALA A 316 2.49 -33.38 2.38
N ILE A 317 2.81 -32.23 1.81
CA ILE A 317 1.85 -31.15 1.56
C ILE A 317 1.29 -31.31 0.16
N ASP A 318 -0.04 -31.24 0.03
CA ASP A 318 -0.74 -31.19 -1.26
C ASP A 318 -1.29 -29.77 -1.51
N THR A 319 -0.72 -29.09 -2.50
CA THR A 319 -1.12 -27.75 -2.95
C THR A 319 -2.09 -27.75 -4.13
N LYS A 320 -2.48 -28.92 -4.67
CA LYS A 320 -3.45 -29.00 -5.76
C LYS A 320 -4.84 -28.67 -5.27
N THR A 321 -5.53 -27.79 -5.98
CA THR A 321 -6.86 -27.34 -5.58
C THR A 321 -7.71 -26.91 -6.77
N THR A 322 -9.01 -26.85 -6.55
CA THR A 322 -10.00 -26.39 -7.53
C THR A 322 -10.60 -25.08 -7.03
N LEU A 323 -10.51 -24.04 -7.85
CA LEU A 323 -11.02 -22.71 -7.57
C LEU A 323 -12.55 -22.65 -7.77
N PRO A 324 -13.24 -21.59 -7.30
CA PRO A 324 -14.70 -21.50 -7.37
C PRO A 324 -15.29 -21.56 -8.79
N ASP A 325 -14.50 -21.22 -9.81
CA ASP A 325 -14.89 -21.29 -11.22
C ASP A 325 -14.56 -22.64 -11.88
N GLY A 326 -14.10 -23.62 -11.10
CA GLY A 326 -13.70 -24.95 -11.57
C GLY A 326 -12.26 -25.04 -12.08
N THR A 327 -11.51 -23.94 -12.12
CA THR A 327 -10.10 -23.97 -12.55
C THR A 327 -9.26 -24.76 -11.57
N GLN A 328 -8.52 -25.75 -12.06
CA GLN A 328 -7.56 -26.50 -11.27
C GLN A 328 -6.21 -25.79 -11.29
N ILE A 329 -5.61 -25.61 -10.12
CA ILE A 329 -4.28 -25.00 -9.97
C ILE A 329 -3.42 -25.86 -9.04
N ASP A 330 -2.10 -25.69 -9.16
CA ASP A 330 -1.12 -26.29 -8.25
C ASP A 330 -0.14 -25.24 -7.74
N GLY A 331 -0.15 -25.05 -6.41
CA GLY A 331 0.84 -24.24 -5.73
C GLY A 331 0.80 -22.75 -6.10
N LEU A 332 1.86 -22.05 -5.69
CA LEU A 332 2.03 -20.62 -5.98
C LEU A 332 2.11 -20.34 -7.49
N ALA A 333 2.70 -21.24 -8.28
CA ALA A 333 2.82 -21.07 -9.73
C ALA A 333 1.43 -21.03 -10.38
N GLY A 334 0.60 -22.06 -10.15
CA GLY A 334 -0.76 -22.09 -10.68
C GLY A 334 -1.63 -20.94 -10.17
N LEU A 335 -1.44 -20.50 -8.92
CA LEU A 335 -2.13 -19.32 -8.40
C LEU A 335 -1.75 -18.03 -9.15
N ARG A 336 -0.46 -17.83 -9.46
CA ARG A 336 -0.02 -16.68 -10.26
C ARG A 336 -0.64 -16.70 -11.64
N ASP A 337 -0.57 -17.83 -12.32
CA ASP A 337 -1.10 -18.00 -13.68
C ASP A 337 -2.62 -17.72 -13.68
N TYR A 338 -3.36 -18.27 -12.72
CA TYR A 338 -4.78 -17.97 -12.55
C TYR A 338 -5.06 -16.47 -12.36
N LEU A 339 -4.30 -15.80 -11.48
CA LEU A 339 -4.50 -14.38 -11.22
C LEU A 339 -4.14 -13.52 -12.44
N LEU A 340 -3.16 -13.92 -13.27
CA LEU A 340 -2.73 -13.21 -14.47
C LEU A 340 -3.63 -13.46 -15.68
N GLU A 341 -4.20 -14.64 -15.80
CA GLU A 341 -4.96 -15.06 -16.99
C GLU A 341 -6.46 -14.91 -16.80
N ARG A 342 -6.97 -15.24 -15.61
CA ARG A 342 -8.41 -15.29 -15.33
C ARG A 342 -8.88 -14.14 -14.46
N ARG A 343 -8.04 -13.62 -13.57
CA ARG A 343 -8.43 -12.60 -12.58
C ARG A 343 -7.72 -11.25 -12.68
N ARG A 344 -6.98 -11.04 -13.78
CA ARG A 344 -6.13 -9.86 -13.97
C ARG A 344 -6.90 -8.55 -13.87
N ASP A 345 -8.09 -8.50 -14.46
CA ASP A 345 -8.90 -7.30 -14.48
C ASP A 345 -9.43 -6.96 -13.07
N GLN A 346 -9.82 -7.95 -12.26
CA GLN A 346 -10.22 -7.71 -10.86
C GLN A 346 -9.02 -7.26 -10.03
N PHE A 347 -7.85 -7.88 -10.20
CA PHE A 347 -6.62 -7.48 -9.53
C PHE A 347 -6.23 -6.04 -9.85
N LEU A 348 -6.13 -5.69 -11.15
CA LEU A 348 -5.77 -4.34 -11.58
C LEU A 348 -6.84 -3.33 -11.15
N ARG A 349 -8.12 -3.68 -11.20
CA ARG A 349 -9.22 -2.82 -10.75
C ARG A 349 -9.07 -2.52 -9.27
N GLN A 350 -8.80 -3.52 -8.46
CA GLN A 350 -8.62 -3.34 -7.03
C GLN A 350 -7.39 -2.51 -6.71
N PHE A 351 -6.25 -2.74 -7.39
CA PHE A 351 -5.08 -1.87 -7.29
C PHE A 351 -5.44 -0.40 -7.61
N CYS A 352 -6.09 -0.15 -8.75
CA CYS A 352 -6.50 1.19 -9.15
C CYS A 352 -7.43 1.85 -8.13
N ARG A 353 -8.38 1.10 -7.57
CA ARG A 353 -9.29 1.58 -6.52
C ARG A 353 -8.52 2.00 -5.27
N LYS A 354 -7.57 1.18 -4.81
CA LYS A 354 -6.78 1.47 -3.61
C LYS A 354 -5.84 2.65 -3.83
N LEU A 355 -5.16 2.71 -4.98
CA LEU A 355 -4.28 3.82 -5.34
C LEU A 355 -5.06 5.14 -5.45
N LEU A 356 -6.23 5.12 -6.10
CA LEU A 356 -7.09 6.30 -6.22
C LEU A 356 -7.55 6.77 -4.84
N GLY A 357 -8.03 5.86 -3.98
CA GLY A 357 -8.48 6.22 -2.62
C GLY A 357 -7.36 6.82 -1.78
N TYR A 358 -6.14 6.25 -1.87
CA TYR A 358 -4.95 6.79 -1.24
C TYR A 358 -4.61 8.19 -1.76
N SER A 359 -4.61 8.39 -3.09
CA SER A 359 -4.29 9.67 -3.72
C SER A 359 -5.25 10.80 -3.35
N LEU A 360 -6.54 10.46 -3.14
CA LEU A 360 -7.58 11.42 -2.79
C LEU A 360 -7.75 11.58 -1.27
N GLY A 361 -7.11 10.73 -0.47
CA GLY A 361 -7.26 10.71 0.99
C GLY A 361 -8.68 10.38 1.47
N ARG A 362 -9.46 9.63 0.67
CA ARG A 362 -10.85 9.26 0.99
C ARG A 362 -11.25 7.93 0.36
N GLU A 363 -12.34 7.34 0.84
CA GLU A 363 -12.98 6.21 0.17
C GLU A 363 -13.53 6.58 -1.21
N LEU A 364 -13.57 5.61 -2.11
CA LEU A 364 -14.14 5.77 -3.45
C LEU A 364 -15.66 5.89 -3.39
N GLN A 365 -16.18 6.83 -4.15
CA GLN A 365 -17.60 7.06 -4.38
C GLN A 365 -18.03 6.42 -5.69
N LEU A 366 -19.35 6.32 -5.91
CA LEU A 366 -19.90 5.80 -7.17
C LEU A 366 -19.44 6.62 -8.39
N SER A 367 -19.28 7.94 -8.22
CA SER A 367 -18.78 8.88 -9.23
C SER A 367 -17.31 8.64 -9.64
N ASP A 368 -16.55 7.86 -8.86
CA ASP A 368 -15.15 7.54 -9.20
C ASP A 368 -15.05 6.33 -10.15
N ARG A 369 -16.13 5.57 -10.35
CA ARG A 369 -16.13 4.36 -11.19
C ARG A 369 -15.67 4.62 -12.63
N PRO A 370 -16.13 5.67 -13.34
CA PRO A 370 -15.65 5.97 -14.69
C PRO A 370 -14.14 6.22 -14.77
N LEU A 371 -13.56 6.85 -13.74
CA LEU A 371 -12.11 7.07 -13.67
C LEU A 371 -11.35 5.75 -13.50
N VAL A 372 -11.83 4.85 -12.63
CA VAL A 372 -11.23 3.52 -12.49
C VAL A 372 -11.31 2.73 -13.80
N ASP A 373 -12.43 2.81 -14.52
CA ASP A 373 -12.56 2.17 -15.84
C ASP A 373 -11.60 2.77 -16.88
N GLU A 374 -11.35 4.08 -16.82
CA GLU A 374 -10.35 4.74 -17.66
C GLU A 374 -8.92 4.33 -17.33
N MET A 375 -8.57 4.23 -16.04
CA MET A 375 -7.26 3.73 -15.61
C MET A 375 -6.99 2.34 -16.19
N LEU A 376 -7.97 1.44 -16.13
CA LEU A 376 -7.84 0.08 -16.69
C LEU A 376 -7.66 0.08 -18.20
N ARG A 377 -8.45 0.88 -18.94
CA ARG A 377 -8.31 1.00 -20.40
C ARG A 377 -6.93 1.52 -20.79
N ARG A 378 -6.41 2.53 -20.09
CA ARG A 378 -5.08 3.10 -20.37
C ARG A 378 -3.98 2.09 -20.04
N LEU A 379 -4.04 1.45 -18.87
CA LEU A 379 -3.07 0.42 -18.48
C LEU A 379 -2.97 -0.71 -19.50
N ALA A 380 -4.11 -1.20 -20.01
CA ALA A 380 -4.14 -2.25 -21.02
C ALA A 380 -3.42 -1.87 -22.33
N LYS A 381 -3.45 -0.59 -22.72
CA LYS A 381 -2.79 -0.09 -23.94
C LYS A 381 -1.30 0.20 -23.77
N THR A 382 -0.81 0.28 -22.53
CA THR A 382 0.56 0.74 -22.23
C THR A 382 1.40 -0.31 -21.52
N GLY A 383 1.02 -1.60 -21.58
CA GLY A 383 1.75 -2.67 -20.90
C GLY A 383 1.70 -2.59 -19.37
N PHE A 384 0.59 -2.06 -18.84
CA PHE A 384 0.27 -1.99 -17.41
C PHE A 384 1.29 -1.22 -16.56
N ARG A 385 1.96 -0.24 -17.15
CA ARG A 385 2.96 0.62 -16.50
C ARG A 385 2.39 1.40 -15.32
N PHE A 386 3.08 1.39 -14.18
CA PHE A 386 2.65 2.06 -12.97
C PHE A 386 2.42 3.57 -13.17
N SER A 387 3.32 4.23 -13.90
CA SER A 387 3.25 5.67 -14.20
C SER A 387 1.91 6.03 -14.84
N VAL A 388 1.34 5.16 -15.68
CA VAL A 388 0.06 5.43 -16.37
C VAL A 388 -1.10 5.48 -15.40
N ALA A 389 -1.11 4.66 -14.35
CA ALA A 389 -2.12 4.75 -13.29
C ALA A 389 -2.01 6.08 -12.54
N VAL A 390 -0.78 6.47 -12.17
CA VAL A 390 -0.50 7.74 -11.47
C VAL A 390 -0.87 8.95 -12.34
N GLU A 391 -0.42 8.99 -13.59
CA GLU A 391 -0.71 10.04 -14.56
C GLU A 391 -2.21 10.18 -14.83
N THR A 392 -2.94 9.07 -14.91
CA THR A 392 -4.40 9.09 -15.07
C THR A 392 -5.09 9.71 -13.84
N ILE A 393 -4.60 9.42 -12.64
CA ILE A 393 -5.11 10.03 -11.40
C ILE A 393 -4.82 11.52 -11.39
N VAL A 394 -3.56 11.93 -11.58
CA VAL A 394 -3.19 13.35 -11.40
C VAL A 394 -3.83 14.25 -12.45
N LEU A 395 -4.18 13.72 -13.63
CA LEU A 395 -4.92 14.44 -14.68
C LEU A 395 -6.45 14.40 -14.51
N SER A 396 -6.96 13.63 -13.56
CA SER A 396 -8.40 13.46 -13.38
C SER A 396 -9.08 14.68 -12.75
N GLN A 397 -10.37 14.84 -13.03
CA GLN A 397 -11.20 15.83 -12.36
C GLN A 397 -11.20 15.62 -10.83
N GLN A 398 -11.21 14.37 -10.38
CA GLN A 398 -11.20 13.99 -8.96
C GLN A 398 -9.97 14.54 -8.23
N PHE A 399 -8.82 14.56 -8.90
CA PHE A 399 -7.56 15.03 -8.32
C PHE A 399 -7.30 16.53 -8.53
N ARG A 400 -7.89 17.12 -9.58
CA ARG A 400 -7.63 18.52 -9.97
C ARG A 400 -8.73 19.50 -9.57
N MET A 401 -9.87 18.98 -9.14
CA MET A 401 -11.01 19.78 -8.72
C MET A 401 -11.37 19.50 -7.26
N ILE A 402 -12.07 20.47 -6.67
CA ILE A 402 -12.75 20.37 -5.38
C ILE A 402 -14.24 20.69 -5.58
N ARG A 403 -15.09 20.05 -4.79
CA ARG A 403 -16.53 20.34 -4.80
C ARG A 403 -16.75 21.66 -4.08
N ALA A 404 -17.47 22.60 -4.69
CA ALA A 404 -17.91 23.79 -3.97
C ALA A 404 -18.73 23.36 -2.74
N THR A 405 -18.49 24.04 -1.63
CA THR A 405 -19.36 23.91 -0.47
C THR A 405 -20.65 24.64 -0.85
N PRO A 406 -21.82 23.96 -0.82
CA PRO A 406 -23.09 24.66 -0.92
C PRO A 406 -23.03 25.81 0.07
N ALA A 407 -23.38 27.02 -0.34
CA ALA A 407 -23.51 28.14 0.59
C ALA A 407 -24.54 27.71 1.63
N ALA A 408 -24.07 27.12 2.73
CA ALA A 408 -24.90 26.81 3.86
C ALA A 408 -25.27 28.18 4.41
N ALA A 409 -26.59 28.38 4.58
CA ALA A 409 -27.20 29.55 5.17
C ALA A 409 -26.26 30.18 6.19
N ALA A 410 -25.82 31.41 5.91
CA ALA A 410 -25.18 32.24 6.90
C ALA A 410 -26.07 32.21 8.15
N ARG A 411 -25.60 31.55 9.20
CA ARG A 411 -26.12 31.65 10.55
C ARG A 411 -24.94 31.74 11.49
#